data_AF-A0A0S9KEF3-F1
#
_entry.id   AF-A0A0S9KEF3-F1
#
_cell.length_a   1.000
_cell.length_b   1.000
_cell.length_c   1.000
_cell.angle_alpha   90.00
_cell.angle_beta   90.00
_cell.angle_gamma   90.00
#
_symmetry.space_group_name_H-M   'P 1'
#
loop_
_entity.id
_entity.type
_entity.pdbx_description
1 polymer ?
#
loop_
_entity_poly.entity_id
_entity_poly.type
_entity_poly.pdbx_seq_one_letter_code
_entity_poly.pdbx_strand_id
1 'polypeptide(L)'
;MFEEAARAAWQHLHPDENWDNLTPADQRSWTQYVGWSVRQAEYTTNPDRFQQPPYIYRDDRDVLHNGVINDVTRRFQDDTEVRRVIDVTAEDFRTQWDPTTSYPFFDDREGTGIYGHGHTDQAEFVATVNTWSNWFSEEEPRYYAADVQHLWGVAMTTGPDSPREEWMLLLDEVTAETPGAFPVTAILW
;
A
#
# COMPACT_ATOMS: atom_id res chain seq x y z
N MET A 1 -2.34 20.23 11.51
CA MET A 1 -1.37 20.72 10.51
C MET A 1 -2.05 21.36 9.28
N PHE A 2 -3.26 20.96 8.88
CA PHE A 2 -3.93 21.51 7.67
C PHE A 2 -5.14 22.43 7.91
N GLU A 3 -5.46 22.75 9.16
CA GLU A 3 -6.69 23.49 9.50
C GLU A 3 -6.71 24.92 8.95
N GLU A 4 -5.59 25.65 9.02
CA GLU A 4 -5.50 27.01 8.46
C GLU A 4 -5.62 27.00 6.93
N ALA A 5 -5.02 26.01 6.27
CA ALA A 5 -5.15 25.82 4.82
C ALA A 5 -6.59 25.43 4.44
N ALA A 6 -7.24 24.59 5.24
CA ALA A 6 -8.63 24.19 5.03
C ALA A 6 -9.60 25.36 5.21
N ARG A 7 -9.38 26.18 6.24
CA ARG A 7 -10.11 27.42 6.47
C ARG A 7 -9.94 28.41 5.32
N ALA A 8 -8.71 28.59 4.84
CA ALA A 8 -8.43 29.46 3.70
C ALA A 8 -9.08 28.97 2.40
N ALA A 9 -9.00 27.66 2.12
CA ALA A 9 -9.64 27.05 0.95
C ALA A 9 -11.17 27.14 1.01
N TRP A 10 -11.76 26.87 2.18
CA TRP A 10 -13.20 27.04 2.41
C TRP A 10 -13.64 28.49 2.16
N GLN A 11 -12.95 29.47 2.75
CA GLN A 11 -13.29 30.88 2.56
C GLN A 11 -13.16 31.33 1.10
N HIS A 12 -12.24 30.74 0.34
CA HIS A 12 -12.08 31.03 -1.08
C HIS A 12 -13.26 30.49 -1.91
N LEU A 13 -13.74 29.28 -1.61
CA LEU A 13 -14.83 28.63 -2.32
C LEU A 13 -16.22 29.10 -1.86
N HIS A 14 -16.33 29.50 -0.59
CA HIS A 14 -17.55 29.91 0.09
C HIS A 14 -17.35 31.30 0.73
N PRO A 15 -17.23 32.38 -0.07
CA PRO A 15 -16.84 33.71 0.44
C PRO A 15 -17.85 34.33 1.41
N ASP A 16 -19.12 33.92 1.33
CA ASP A 16 -20.21 34.40 2.17
C ASP A 16 -20.47 33.53 3.41
N GLU A 17 -19.75 32.40 3.54
CA GLU A 17 -19.88 31.48 4.66
C GLU A 17 -18.70 31.65 5.63
N ASN A 18 -18.93 31.36 6.92
CA ASN A 18 -17.89 31.39 7.94
C ASN A 18 -17.53 29.95 8.35
N TRP A 19 -16.25 29.60 8.21
CA TRP A 19 -15.67 28.34 8.65
C TRP A 19 -16.06 27.95 10.09
N ASP A 20 -16.08 28.91 11.01
CA ASP A 20 -16.38 28.63 12.42
C ASP A 20 -17.85 28.26 12.66
N ASN A 21 -18.74 28.46 11.67
CA ASN A 21 -20.14 28.02 11.71
C ASN A 21 -20.33 26.57 11.25
N LEU A 22 -19.31 25.96 10.63
CA LEU A 22 -19.36 24.55 10.27
C LEU A 22 -19.42 23.65 11.50
N THR A 23 -20.02 22.47 11.34
CA THR A 23 -19.94 21.48 12.41
C THR A 23 -18.50 20.98 12.57
N PRO A 24 -18.10 20.51 13.77
CA PRO A 24 -16.78 19.92 13.94
C PRO A 24 -16.51 18.72 13.03
N ALA A 25 -17.55 18.02 12.57
CA ALA A 25 -17.41 16.94 11.59
C ALA A 25 -17.06 17.49 10.20
N ASP A 26 -17.75 18.54 9.75
CA ASP A 26 -17.50 19.16 8.45
C ASP A 26 -16.13 19.84 8.40
N GLN A 27 -15.74 20.52 9.48
CA GLN A 27 -14.38 21.09 9.62
C GLN A 27 -13.30 20.01 9.52
N ARG A 28 -13.51 18.85 10.15
CA ARG A 28 -12.60 17.70 10.04
C ARG A 28 -12.56 17.16 8.61
N SER A 29 -13.69 16.97 7.97
CA SER A 29 -13.75 16.50 6.58
C SER A 29 -13.02 17.45 5.62
N TRP A 30 -13.22 18.76 5.73
CA TRP A 30 -12.49 19.74 4.93
C TRP A 30 -10.99 19.75 5.21
N THR A 31 -10.60 19.63 6.47
CA THR A 31 -9.19 19.51 6.86
C THR A 31 -8.55 18.26 6.25
N GLN A 32 -9.28 17.16 6.16
CA GLN A 32 -8.83 15.94 5.49
C GLN A 32 -8.72 16.12 3.97
N TYR A 33 -9.73 16.69 3.31
CA TYR A 33 -9.73 16.92 1.87
C TYR A 33 -8.59 17.85 1.42
N VAL A 34 -8.37 18.95 2.14
CA VAL A 34 -7.28 19.88 1.82
C VAL A 34 -5.93 19.25 2.13
N GLY A 35 -5.81 18.51 3.25
CA GLY A 35 -4.60 17.74 3.53
C GLY A 35 -4.29 16.70 2.45
N TRP A 36 -5.30 16.03 1.89
CA TRP A 36 -5.12 15.10 0.76
C TRP A 36 -4.70 15.83 -0.51
N SER A 37 -5.36 16.93 -0.86
CA SER A 37 -5.08 17.71 -2.06
C SER A 37 -3.68 18.33 -2.05
N VAL A 38 -3.24 18.85 -0.89
CA VAL A 38 -1.88 19.38 -0.71
C VAL A 38 -0.85 18.26 -0.89
N ARG A 39 -1.09 17.08 -0.30
CA ARG A 39 -0.20 15.93 -0.48
C ARG A 39 -0.13 15.43 -1.92
N GLN A 40 -1.25 15.41 -2.64
CA GLN A 40 -1.29 15.08 -4.07
C GLN A 40 -0.54 16.11 -4.92
N ALA A 41 -0.68 17.40 -4.62
CA ALA A 41 0.07 18.46 -5.29
C ALA A 41 1.58 18.37 -5.00
N GLU A 42 1.96 18.06 -3.76
CA GLU A 42 3.35 17.83 -3.37
C GLU A 42 3.93 16.58 -4.06
N TYR A 43 3.17 15.48 -4.15
CA TYR A 43 3.54 14.27 -4.90
C TYR A 43 3.82 14.59 -6.38
N THR A 44 2.94 15.37 -7.00
CA THR A 44 3.04 15.73 -8.42
C THR A 44 4.22 16.67 -8.71
N THR A 45 4.61 17.51 -7.74
CA THR A 45 5.63 18.55 -7.93
C THR A 45 7.00 18.21 -7.37
N ASN A 46 7.10 17.22 -6.48
CA ASN A 46 8.35 16.68 -5.94
C ASN A 46 8.33 15.15 -5.93
N PRO A 47 8.32 14.50 -7.11
CA PRO A 47 8.31 13.05 -7.21
C PRO A 47 9.52 12.41 -6.51
N ASP A 48 10.68 13.08 -6.49
CA ASP A 48 11.91 12.58 -5.84
C ASP A 48 11.82 12.58 -4.30
N ARG A 49 10.99 13.46 -3.71
CA ARG A 49 10.81 13.56 -2.25
C ARG A 49 9.79 12.55 -1.72
N PHE A 50 8.95 12.06 -2.62
CA PHE A 50 7.93 11.03 -2.40
C PHE A 50 8.14 9.85 -3.35
N GLN A 51 9.40 9.50 -3.64
CA GLN A 51 9.70 8.12 -4.01
C GLN A 51 9.17 7.32 -2.83
N GLN A 52 7.94 6.80 -2.97
CA GLN A 52 7.44 5.83 -2.03
C GLN A 52 8.51 4.77 -2.03
N PRO A 53 9.15 4.54 -0.88
CA PRO A 53 10.10 3.48 -0.85
C PRO A 53 9.32 2.19 -1.21
N PRO A 54 9.89 1.28 -2.01
CA PRO A 54 9.16 0.21 -2.70
C PRO A 54 8.83 -0.93 -1.75
N TYR A 55 8.08 -0.60 -0.71
CA TYR A 55 7.68 -1.44 0.39
C TYR A 55 6.16 -1.55 0.40
N ILE A 56 5.65 -2.76 0.26
CA ILE A 56 4.22 -3.01 0.48
C ILE A 56 3.99 -3.34 1.95
N TYR A 57 3.04 -2.65 2.58
CA TYR A 57 2.68 -2.87 3.97
C TYR A 57 1.53 -3.87 4.10
N ARG A 58 1.75 -4.92 4.88
CA ARG A 58 0.73 -5.92 5.23
C ARG A 58 0.39 -5.84 6.72
N ASP A 59 -0.88 -6.01 7.07
CA ASP A 59 -1.36 -6.36 8.43
C ASP A 59 -2.19 -7.65 8.34
N ASP A 60 -2.39 -8.30 9.48
CA ASP A 60 -2.75 -9.72 9.68
C ASP A 60 -3.97 -10.24 8.89
N ARG A 61 -4.83 -9.37 8.33
CA ARG A 61 -6.03 -9.75 7.56
C ARG A 61 -6.45 -8.82 6.40
N ASP A 62 -5.72 -7.74 6.10
CA ASP A 62 -6.10 -6.81 5.01
C ASP A 62 -4.93 -5.87 4.60
N VAL A 63 -5.08 -5.14 3.50
CA VAL A 63 -4.18 -4.01 3.14
C VAL A 63 -4.36 -2.88 4.15
N LEU A 64 -3.26 -2.35 4.66
CA LEU A 64 -3.29 -1.22 5.61
C LEU A 64 -4.13 -0.07 5.04
N HIS A 65 -5.11 0.41 5.82
CA HIS A 65 -5.84 1.62 5.43
C HIS A 65 -4.89 2.83 5.36
N ASN A 66 -5.19 3.77 4.45
CA ASN A 66 -4.43 5.01 4.21
C ASN A 66 -3.94 5.75 5.47
N GLY A 67 -4.66 5.68 6.59
CA GLY A 67 -4.23 6.26 7.87
C GLY A 67 -3.00 5.58 8.47
N VAL A 68 -2.89 4.26 8.38
CA VAL A 68 -1.77 3.46 8.87
C VAL A 68 -0.60 3.51 7.87
N ILE A 69 -0.87 3.48 6.56
CA ILE A 69 0.17 3.69 5.52
C ILE A 69 0.90 5.01 5.73
N ASN A 70 0.17 6.11 5.98
CA ASN A 70 0.79 7.41 6.24
C ASN A 70 1.59 7.42 7.55
N ASP A 71 1.12 6.73 8.59
CA ASP A 71 1.79 6.68 9.88
C ASP A 71 3.08 5.86 9.81
N VAL A 72 3.06 4.73 9.09
CA VAL A 72 4.23 3.88 8.87
C VAL A 72 5.20 4.53 7.87
N THR A 73 4.70 5.18 6.80
CA THR A 73 5.54 5.96 5.87
C THR A 73 6.23 7.13 6.56
N ARG A 74 5.55 7.80 7.51
CA ARG A 74 6.19 8.83 8.35
C ARG A 74 7.29 8.23 9.24
N ARG A 75 7.01 7.12 9.92
CA ARG A 75 8.02 6.43 10.76
C ARG A 75 9.19 5.89 9.94
N PHE A 76 8.94 5.50 8.69
CA PHE A 76 9.95 5.12 7.71
C PHE A 76 10.88 6.28 7.38
N GLN A 77 10.33 7.46 7.10
CA GLN A 77 11.10 8.67 6.77
C GLN A 77 11.85 9.25 7.97
N ASP A 78 11.35 9.01 9.18
CA ASP A 78 11.96 9.52 10.41
C ASP A 78 13.19 8.68 10.86
N ASP A 79 13.53 7.58 10.18
CA ASP A 79 14.77 6.77 10.34
C ASP A 79 15.05 6.28 11.78
N THR A 80 14.05 6.33 12.66
CA THR A 80 14.16 5.96 14.09
C THR A 80 13.74 4.52 14.39
N GLU A 81 13.12 3.80 13.45
CA GLU A 81 12.62 2.44 13.65
C GLU A 81 13.66 1.37 13.26
N VAL A 82 14.00 0.51 14.22
CA VAL A 82 14.89 -0.64 13.98
C VAL A 82 14.15 -1.67 13.13
N ARG A 83 14.58 -1.82 11.87
CA ARG A 83 14.05 -2.85 10.95
C ARG A 83 14.74 -4.18 11.18
N ARG A 84 13.97 -5.26 11.11
CA ARG A 84 14.51 -6.63 11.17
C ARG A 84 14.02 -7.41 9.98
N VAL A 85 14.96 -8.00 9.23
CA VAL A 85 14.66 -8.98 8.20
C VAL A 85 13.97 -10.17 8.86
N ILE A 86 12.88 -10.62 8.26
CA ILE A 86 12.11 -11.78 8.69
C ILE A 86 12.01 -12.79 7.56
N ASP A 87 11.98 -14.07 7.94
CA ASP A 87 11.62 -15.13 7.00
C ASP A 87 10.10 -15.15 6.83
N VAL A 88 9.64 -15.17 5.59
CA VAL A 88 8.22 -15.32 5.21
C VAL A 88 8.03 -16.59 4.40
N THR A 89 6.78 -17.01 4.31
CA THR A 89 6.34 -18.24 3.65
C THR A 89 5.19 -17.96 2.70
N ALA A 90 4.79 -18.94 1.89
CA ALA A 90 3.60 -18.81 1.05
C ALA A 90 2.31 -18.53 1.84
N GLU A 91 2.24 -18.97 3.09
CA GLU A 91 1.12 -18.68 3.99
C GLU A 91 1.03 -17.19 4.32
N ASP A 92 2.19 -16.56 4.54
CA ASP A 92 2.31 -15.11 4.76
C ASP A 92 1.96 -14.32 3.51
N PHE A 93 1.65 -14.95 2.37
CA PHE A 93 1.17 -14.29 1.15
C PHE A 93 -0.32 -14.55 0.91
N ARG A 94 -0.99 -15.38 1.73
CA ARG A 94 -2.38 -15.76 1.46
C ARG A 94 -3.35 -14.62 1.78
N THR A 95 -4.29 -14.37 0.86
CA THR A 95 -5.50 -13.56 1.10
C THR A 95 -6.69 -14.45 1.36
N GLN A 96 -7.39 -14.25 2.47
CA GLN A 96 -8.65 -14.95 2.74
C GLN A 96 -9.82 -14.11 2.21
N TRP A 97 -10.61 -14.67 1.29
CA TRP A 97 -11.79 -13.98 0.76
C TRP A 97 -13.04 -14.27 1.60
N ASP A 98 -13.27 -15.54 1.91
CA ASP A 98 -14.38 -16.03 2.73
C ASP A 98 -13.90 -17.23 3.55
N PRO A 99 -14.68 -17.85 4.45
CA PRO A 99 -14.21 -18.97 5.29
C PRO A 99 -13.69 -20.22 4.56
N THR A 100 -13.95 -20.34 3.26
CA THR A 100 -13.63 -21.49 2.41
C THR A 100 -12.73 -21.16 1.22
N THR A 101 -12.63 -19.88 0.86
CA THR A 101 -11.89 -19.41 -0.32
C THR A 101 -10.71 -18.56 0.10
N SER A 102 -9.52 -18.96 -0.35
CA SER A 102 -8.30 -18.19 -0.20
C SER A 102 -7.49 -18.19 -1.49
N TYR A 103 -6.66 -17.16 -1.63
CA TYR A 103 -5.82 -16.94 -2.81
C TYR A 103 -4.35 -16.86 -2.37
N PRO A 104 -3.40 -17.43 -3.15
CA PRO A 104 -2.00 -17.57 -2.78
C PRO A 104 -1.19 -16.27 -3.00
N PHE A 105 -1.84 -15.12 -2.91
CA PHE A 105 -1.27 -13.80 -3.09
C PHE A 105 -1.99 -12.79 -2.21
N PHE A 106 -1.33 -11.66 -1.95
CA PHE A 106 -1.99 -10.47 -1.45
C PHE A 106 -1.97 -9.39 -2.52
N ASP A 107 -2.98 -8.55 -2.45
CA ASP A 107 -3.24 -7.47 -3.39
C ASP A 107 -3.11 -6.17 -2.62
N ASP A 108 -2.21 -5.28 -3.05
CA ASP A 108 -2.06 -3.94 -2.50
C ASP A 108 -2.97 -2.97 -3.25
N ARG A 109 -4.26 -2.97 -2.87
CA ARG A 109 -5.32 -2.14 -3.48
C ARG A 109 -5.03 -0.64 -3.47
N GLU A 110 -4.09 -0.17 -2.64
CA GLU A 110 -3.73 1.24 -2.54
C GLU A 110 -2.64 1.65 -3.55
N GLY A 111 -2.19 0.73 -4.42
CA GLY A 111 -1.71 1.14 -5.75
C GLY A 111 -0.41 0.51 -6.25
N THR A 112 0.16 -0.51 -5.61
CA THR A 112 1.47 -1.03 -6.06
C THR A 112 1.37 -2.31 -6.89
N GLY A 113 0.38 -3.17 -6.63
CA GLY A 113 0.18 -4.41 -7.40
C GLY A 113 -0.23 -5.63 -6.58
N ILE A 114 -0.06 -6.82 -7.17
CA ILE A 114 -0.45 -8.12 -6.62
C ILE A 114 0.78 -9.01 -6.49
N TYR A 115 0.96 -9.64 -5.33
CA TYR A 115 2.21 -10.32 -4.96
C TYR A 115 1.96 -11.73 -4.45
N GLY A 116 2.66 -12.71 -5.02
CA GLY A 116 2.71 -14.10 -4.59
C GLY A 116 4.11 -14.52 -4.15
N HIS A 117 4.18 -15.48 -3.23
CA HIS A 117 5.44 -16.06 -2.78
C HIS A 117 5.95 -17.10 -3.79
N GLY A 118 7.23 -17.03 -4.15
CA GLY A 118 7.84 -17.93 -5.13
C GLY A 118 7.87 -17.35 -6.54
N HIS A 119 8.55 -18.05 -7.46
CA HIS A 119 8.45 -17.83 -8.90
C HIS A 119 7.43 -18.82 -9.47
N THR A 120 6.16 -18.50 -9.29
CA THR A 120 5.01 -19.29 -9.76
C THR A 120 4.91 -19.17 -11.28
N ASP A 121 4.37 -20.19 -11.94
CA ASP A 121 4.10 -20.12 -13.38
C ASP A 121 3.22 -18.90 -13.69
N GLN A 122 3.59 -18.14 -14.72
CA GLN A 122 2.94 -16.86 -15.04
C GLN A 122 1.47 -17.06 -15.44
N ALA A 123 1.17 -18.13 -16.18
CA ALA A 123 -0.19 -18.41 -16.62
C ALA A 123 -1.06 -18.90 -15.45
N GLU A 124 -0.50 -19.72 -14.56
CA GLU A 124 -1.17 -20.14 -13.32
C GLU A 124 -1.46 -18.96 -12.39
N PHE A 125 -0.48 -18.08 -12.21
CA PHE A 125 -0.61 -16.89 -11.36
C PHE A 125 -1.72 -15.98 -11.89
N VAL A 126 -1.70 -15.65 -13.17
CA VAL A 126 -2.71 -14.79 -13.81
C VAL A 126 -4.09 -15.43 -13.86
N ALA A 127 -4.18 -16.74 -14.07
CA ALA A 127 -5.46 -17.44 -14.00
C ALA A 127 -6.09 -17.30 -12.61
N THR A 128 -5.26 -17.42 -11.57
CA THR A 128 -5.70 -17.28 -10.17
C THR A 128 -6.08 -15.84 -9.85
N VAL A 129 -5.27 -14.86 -10.26
CA VAL A 129 -5.54 -13.43 -10.07
C VAL A 129 -6.83 -13.01 -10.80
N ASN A 130 -6.99 -13.36 -12.08
CA ASN A 130 -8.21 -13.04 -12.82
C ASN A 130 -9.47 -13.71 -12.21
N THR A 131 -9.32 -14.92 -11.65
CA THR A 131 -10.44 -15.58 -10.94
C THR A 131 -10.85 -14.78 -9.72
N TRP A 132 -9.88 -14.25 -8.98
CA TRP A 132 -10.12 -13.36 -7.85
C TRP A 132 -10.72 -12.02 -8.28
N SER A 133 -10.18 -11.36 -9.31
CA SER A 133 -10.65 -10.05 -9.82
C SER A 133 -12.11 -10.08 -10.28
N ASN A 134 -12.57 -11.17 -10.88
CA ASN A 134 -13.97 -11.35 -11.29
C ASN A 134 -14.98 -11.23 -10.13
N TRP A 135 -14.55 -11.35 -8.87
CA TRP A 135 -15.44 -11.16 -7.71
C TRP A 135 -15.72 -9.69 -7.41
N PHE A 136 -14.89 -8.76 -7.88
CA PHE A 136 -14.99 -7.33 -7.53
C PHE A 136 -15.71 -6.50 -8.59
N SER A 137 -15.60 -6.86 -9.88
CA SER A 137 -16.31 -6.20 -10.98
C SER A 137 -16.12 -6.95 -12.31
N GLU A 138 -17.11 -6.86 -13.22
CA GLU A 138 -17.01 -7.37 -14.61
C GLU A 138 -16.10 -6.51 -15.50
N GLU A 139 -15.70 -5.31 -15.05
CA GLU A 139 -14.91 -4.32 -15.79
C GLU A 139 -13.45 -4.19 -15.33
N GLU A 140 -12.98 -5.00 -14.37
CA GLU A 140 -11.58 -4.99 -13.95
C GLU A 140 -10.63 -5.37 -15.11
N PRO A 141 -9.44 -4.74 -15.21
CA PRO A 141 -8.46 -5.09 -16.22
C PRO A 141 -8.10 -6.57 -16.09
N ARG A 142 -8.26 -7.28 -17.21
CA ARG A 142 -7.81 -8.66 -17.30
C ARG A 142 -6.30 -8.69 -17.43
N TYR A 143 -5.64 -9.36 -16.50
CA TYR A 143 -4.20 -9.57 -16.53
C TYR A 143 -3.84 -10.69 -17.51
N TYR A 144 -2.63 -10.60 -18.07
CA TYR A 144 -2.03 -11.57 -18.98
C TYR A 144 -0.69 -12.06 -18.42
N ALA A 145 -0.23 -13.22 -18.88
CA ALA A 145 1.07 -13.77 -18.44
C ALA A 145 2.24 -12.80 -18.65
N ALA A 146 2.16 -11.93 -19.67
CA ALA A 146 3.16 -10.91 -19.94
C ALA A 146 3.22 -9.79 -18.88
N ASP A 147 2.17 -9.63 -18.07
CA ASP A 147 2.12 -8.65 -16.98
C ASP A 147 2.81 -9.17 -15.72
N VAL A 148 3.15 -10.48 -15.68
CA VAL A 148 3.78 -11.13 -14.53
C VAL A 148 5.28 -10.96 -14.55
N GLN A 149 5.81 -10.50 -13.43
CA GLN A 149 7.24 -10.35 -13.18
C GLN A 149 7.70 -11.35 -12.12
N HIS A 150 8.87 -11.95 -12.34
CA HIS A 150 9.58 -12.73 -11.33
C HIS A 150 10.67 -11.85 -10.74
N LEU A 151 10.52 -11.50 -9.47
CA LEU A 151 11.36 -10.59 -8.72
C LEU A 151 11.98 -11.31 -7.52
N TRP A 152 12.91 -10.63 -6.85
CA TRP A 152 13.36 -10.99 -5.51
C TRP A 152 12.83 -9.97 -4.53
N GLY A 153 12.55 -10.39 -3.29
CA GLY A 153 12.11 -9.47 -2.25
C GLY A 153 12.66 -9.80 -0.88
N VAL A 154 12.65 -8.82 0.02
CA VAL A 154 13.04 -8.96 1.42
C VAL A 154 11.88 -8.49 2.29
N ALA A 155 11.47 -9.32 3.26
CA ALA A 155 10.43 -8.98 4.22
C ALA A 155 11.04 -8.41 5.49
N MET A 156 10.49 -7.32 6.02
CA MET A 156 11.00 -6.64 7.22
C MET A 156 9.88 -6.17 8.13
N THR A 157 10.06 -6.30 9.45
CA THR A 157 9.18 -5.63 10.42
C THR A 157 9.60 -4.18 10.65
N THR A 158 8.64 -3.37 11.08
CA THR A 158 8.80 -1.93 11.34
C THR A 158 9.32 -1.60 12.74
N GLY A 159 9.76 -2.57 13.54
CA GLY A 159 10.23 -2.30 14.89
C GLY A 159 10.55 -3.55 15.70
N PRO A 160 11.15 -3.40 16.89
CA PRO A 160 11.44 -4.52 17.78
C PRO A 160 10.18 -5.15 18.37
N ASP A 161 9.09 -4.38 18.47
CA ASP A 161 7.81 -4.79 19.05
C ASP A 161 6.69 -4.89 18.01
N SER A 162 6.99 -4.68 16.72
CA SER A 162 5.98 -4.83 15.66
C SER A 162 5.57 -6.31 15.55
N PRO A 163 4.26 -6.61 15.49
CA PRO A 163 3.78 -7.96 15.21
C PRO A 163 4.43 -8.51 13.94
N ARG A 164 4.71 -9.82 13.88
CA ARG A 164 5.25 -10.45 12.66
C ARG A 164 4.29 -10.28 11.49
N GLU A 165 3.02 -10.13 11.81
CA GLU A 165 1.91 -9.92 10.91
C GLU A 165 1.93 -8.53 10.26
N GLU A 166 2.65 -7.57 10.85
CA GLU A 166 2.89 -6.22 10.33
C GLU A 166 4.30 -6.14 9.69
N TRP A 167 4.37 -6.27 8.37
CA TRP A 167 5.65 -6.29 7.67
C TRP A 167 5.61 -5.61 6.31
N MET A 168 6.81 -5.28 5.84
CA MET A 168 7.11 -4.56 4.61
C MET A 168 7.79 -5.49 3.60
N LEU A 169 7.36 -5.44 2.34
CA LEU A 169 8.01 -6.16 1.24
C LEU A 169 8.90 -5.25 0.38
N LEU A 170 10.23 -5.34 0.50
CA LEU A 170 11.15 -4.67 -0.41
C LEU A 170 11.27 -5.44 -1.72
N LEU A 171 11.20 -4.77 -2.87
CA LEU A 171 11.45 -5.41 -4.18
C LEU A 171 12.55 -4.72 -5.00
N ASP A 172 12.73 -3.41 -4.81
CA ASP A 172 13.69 -2.64 -5.59
C ASP A 172 15.13 -2.93 -5.19
N GLU A 173 15.99 -3.01 -6.19
CA GLU A 173 17.41 -3.37 -6.08
C GLU A 173 17.68 -4.68 -5.29
N VAL A 174 16.68 -5.55 -5.12
CA VAL A 174 16.84 -6.85 -4.48
C VAL A 174 17.26 -7.89 -5.52
N THR A 175 18.33 -8.62 -5.24
CA THR A 175 18.79 -9.75 -6.06
C THR A 175 18.77 -11.05 -5.27
N ALA A 176 19.06 -12.17 -5.93
CA ALA A 176 19.18 -13.48 -5.29
C ALA A 176 20.29 -13.53 -4.22
N GLU A 177 21.27 -12.63 -4.32
CA GLU A 177 22.40 -12.53 -3.40
C GLU A 177 22.13 -11.61 -2.21
N THR A 178 21.04 -10.84 -2.23
CA THR A 178 20.65 -9.97 -1.11
C THR A 178 20.33 -10.84 0.11
N PRO A 179 20.96 -10.60 1.29
CA PRO A 179 20.69 -11.39 2.48
C PRO A 179 19.22 -11.36 2.89
N GLY A 180 18.62 -12.54 3.06
CA GLY A 180 17.20 -12.69 3.39
C GLY A 180 16.25 -12.50 2.22
N ALA A 181 16.77 -12.41 0.99
CA ALA A 181 15.93 -12.35 -0.20
C ALA A 181 15.24 -13.69 -0.48
N PHE A 182 14.01 -13.60 -0.99
CA PHE A 182 13.21 -14.73 -1.42
C PHE A 182 12.51 -14.42 -2.76
N PRO A 183 12.17 -15.45 -3.56
CA PRO A 183 11.50 -15.25 -4.85
C PRO A 183 10.07 -14.72 -4.69
N VAL A 184 9.69 -13.75 -5.52
CA VAL A 184 8.36 -13.13 -5.56
C VAL A 184 7.83 -13.14 -6.98
N THR A 185 6.55 -13.47 -7.15
CA THR A 185 5.81 -13.30 -8.39
C THR A 185 4.90 -12.08 -8.23
N ALA A 186 4.99 -11.12 -9.14
CA ALA A 186 4.25 -9.87 -9.02
C ALA A 186 3.53 -9.48 -10.32
N ILE A 187 2.40 -8.81 -10.19
CA ILE A 187 1.80 -7.97 -11.24
C ILE A 187 1.82 -6.55 -10.70
N LEU A 188 2.48 -5.63 -11.39
CA LEU A 188 2.66 -4.23 -10.95
C LEU A 188 1.78 -3.31 -11.79
N TRP A 189 1.30 -2.20 -11.21
CA TRP A 189 0.44 -1.20 -11.87
C TRP A 189 1.18 0.08 -12.26
#